data_AF-A0A820V1X3-F1
#
_entry.id   AF-A0A820V1X3-F1
#
_cell.length_a   1.000
_cell.length_b   1.000
_cell.length_c   1.000
_cell.angle_alpha   90.00
_cell.angle_beta   90.00
_cell.angle_gamma   90.00
#
_symmetry.space_group_name_H-M   'P 1'
#
loop_
_entity.id
_entity.type
_entity.pdbx_description
1 polymer ?
#
loop_
_entity_poly.entity_id
_entity_poly.type
_entity_poly.pdbx_seq_one_letter_code
_entity_poly.pdbx_strand_id
1 'polypeptide(L)'
;MSDQEDRLIFLLAATLSPDELEDKVFFNAPALSPDSNNTFYEIGQVRRQLVIVQSIVIAGQSRQVKKIMAYKQVWMRAYYYEPMQRLANRFRAEKQRQEALMRSTACTIS
;
A
#
# COMPACT_ATOMS: atom_id res chain seq x y z
N MET A 1 17.06 5.81 -6.86
CA MET A 1 16.60 4.47 -6.46
C MET A 1 16.84 3.55 -7.63
N SER A 2 17.36 2.37 -7.37
CA SER A 2 17.58 1.32 -8.37
C SER A 2 16.27 0.56 -8.64
N ASP A 3 16.16 -0.05 -9.82
CA ASP A 3 14.98 -0.86 -10.19
C ASP A 3 14.75 -2.02 -9.22
N GLN A 4 15.82 -2.53 -8.59
CA GLN A 4 15.74 -3.59 -7.59
C GLN A 4 15.10 -3.09 -6.27
N GLU A 5 15.49 -1.90 -5.81
CA GLU A 5 14.89 -1.29 -4.61
C GLU A 5 13.39 -1.02 -4.82
N ASP A 6 13.01 -0.49 -5.99
CA ASP A 6 11.61 -0.21 -6.30
C ASP A 6 10.76 -1.49 -6.33
N ARG A 7 11.30 -2.61 -6.80
CA ARG A 7 10.61 -3.91 -6.80
C ARG A 7 10.41 -4.44 -5.38
N LEU A 8 11.41 -4.29 -4.52
CA LEU A 8 11.32 -4.69 -3.11
C LEU A 8 10.27 -3.83 -2.37
N ILE A 9 10.29 -2.52 -2.60
CA ILE A 9 9.31 -1.60 -2.02
C ILE A 9 7.90 -1.93 -2.51
N PHE A 10 7.72 -2.19 -3.81
CA PHE A 10 6.43 -2.57 -4.37
C PHE A 10 5.89 -3.87 -3.75
N LEU A 11 6.74 -4.89 -3.58
CA LEU A 11 6.33 -6.15 -2.96
C LEU A 11 5.95 -5.94 -1.49
N LEU A 12 6.74 -5.16 -0.74
CA LEU A 12 6.47 -4.84 0.65
C LEU A 12 5.17 -4.01 0.81
N ALA A 13 4.95 -3.04 -0.07
CA ALA A 13 3.73 -2.24 -0.07
C ALA A 13 2.49 -3.11 -0.40
N ALA A 14 2.61 -4.06 -1.32
CA ALA A 14 1.54 -4.99 -1.64
C ALA A 14 1.21 -5.96 -0.49
N THR A 15 2.20 -6.41 0.28
CA THR A 15 1.96 -7.27 1.46
C THR A 15 1.35 -6.50 2.62
N LEU A 16 1.58 -5.19 2.71
CA LEU A 16 0.99 -4.28 3.68
C LEU A 16 -0.14 -3.44 3.06
N SER A 17 -0.94 -4.04 2.18
CA SER A 17 -2.01 -3.33 1.48
C SER A 17 -2.98 -2.68 2.47
N PRO A 18 -3.38 -1.43 2.24
CA PRO A 18 -4.47 -0.79 2.95
C PRO A 18 -5.73 -1.65 3.01
N ASP A 19 -6.06 -2.40 1.96
CA ASP A 19 -7.25 -3.25 1.93
C ASP A 19 -7.24 -4.32 3.04
N GLU A 20 -6.07 -4.86 3.38
CA GLU A 20 -5.90 -5.85 4.46
C GLU A 20 -5.97 -5.21 5.85
N LEU A 21 -5.74 -3.91 5.91
CA LEU A 21 -5.56 -3.11 7.12
C LEU A 21 -6.74 -2.14 7.36
N GLU A 22 -7.63 -2.01 6.39
CA GLU A 22 -8.87 -1.23 6.43
C GLU A 22 -9.79 -1.79 7.54
N ASP A 23 -10.49 -0.89 8.22
CA ASP A 23 -11.35 -1.15 9.38
C ASP A 23 -10.65 -1.80 10.58
N LYS A 24 -9.32 -2.00 10.50
CA LYS A 24 -8.49 -2.52 11.59
C LYS A 24 -7.56 -1.45 12.15
N VAL A 25 -6.79 -0.82 11.26
CA VAL A 25 -5.82 0.24 11.60
C VAL A 25 -5.94 1.46 10.69
N PHE A 26 -6.47 1.30 9.48
CA PHE A 26 -6.83 2.39 8.58
C PHE A 26 -8.34 2.55 8.56
N PHE A 27 -8.81 3.78 8.74
CA PHE A 27 -10.23 4.10 8.74
C PHE A 27 -10.49 5.28 7.81
N ASN A 28 -11.34 5.09 6.81
CA ASN A 28 -11.90 6.18 6.04
C ASN A 28 -12.89 6.99 6.89
N ALA A 29 -12.37 7.87 7.73
CA ALA A 29 -13.14 8.71 8.64
C ALA A 29 -12.79 10.20 8.45
N PRO A 30 -13.30 10.84 7.38
CA PRO A 30 -13.03 12.26 7.11
C PRO A 30 -13.44 13.20 8.25
N ALA A 31 -14.45 12.81 9.03
CA ALA A 31 -14.91 13.57 10.19
C ALA A 31 -13.87 13.63 11.32
N LEU A 32 -12.98 12.63 11.43
CA LEU A 32 -11.90 12.63 12.42
C LEU A 32 -10.75 13.54 11.98
N SER A 33 -10.50 13.65 10.67
CA SER A 33 -9.43 14.47 10.09
C SER A 33 -9.99 15.70 9.34
N PRO A 34 -10.59 16.70 10.01
CA PRO A 34 -11.17 17.86 9.33
C PRO A 34 -10.09 18.67 8.61
N ASP A 35 -8.99 18.98 9.32
CA ASP A 35 -7.96 19.92 8.88
C ASP A 35 -6.82 19.26 8.08
N SER A 36 -6.84 17.93 7.95
CA SER A 36 -5.77 17.16 7.31
C SER A 36 -6.35 16.06 6.42
N ASN A 37 -5.49 15.48 5.57
CA ASN A 37 -5.88 14.37 4.70
C ASN A 37 -5.63 13.00 5.36
N ASN A 38 -4.82 12.96 6.42
CA ASN A 38 -4.63 11.82 7.30
C ASN A 38 -4.26 12.29 8.72
N THR A 39 -4.67 11.55 9.76
CA THR A 39 -4.26 11.81 11.15
C THR A 39 -4.13 10.49 11.90
N PHE A 40 -3.10 10.41 12.75
CA PHE A 40 -2.86 9.26 13.61
C PHE A 40 -3.40 9.53 15.01
N TYR A 41 -4.13 8.55 15.55
CA TYR A 41 -4.69 8.61 16.89
C TYR A 41 -4.24 7.42 17.72
N GLU A 42 -4.04 7.63 19.02
CA GLU A 42 -3.88 6.52 19.96
C GLU A 42 -5.24 5.88 20.25
N ILE A 43 -5.27 4.56 20.47
CA ILE A 43 -6.53 3.82 20.71
C ILE A 43 -7.36 4.46 21.83
N GLY A 44 -6.70 4.96 22.89
CA GLY A 44 -7.37 5.61 24.01
C GLY A 44 -8.19 6.85 23.63
N GLN A 45 -7.81 7.56 22.56
CA GLN A 45 -8.44 8.82 22.14
C GLN A 45 -9.71 8.61 21.30
N VAL A 46 -9.88 7.45 20.66
CA VAL A 46 -10.95 7.22 19.66
C VAL A 46 -12.01 6.23 20.12
N ARG A 47 -11.94 5.76 21.38
CA ARG A 47 -12.79 4.72 21.98
C ARG A 47 -14.32 4.90 21.85
N ARG A 48 -14.82 6.08 21.44
CA ARG A 48 -16.25 6.37 21.31
C ARG A 48 -16.80 6.41 19.88
N GLN A 49 -15.96 6.46 18.85
CA GLN A 49 -16.42 6.71 17.48
C GLN A 49 -16.09 5.58 16.49
N LEU A 50 -15.17 4.67 16.84
CA LEU A 50 -14.79 3.55 15.99
C LEU A 50 -14.67 2.26 16.81
N VAL A 51 -15.06 1.14 16.21
CA VAL A 51 -14.80 -0.20 16.75
C VAL A 51 -13.36 -0.55 16.40
N ILE A 52 -12.45 -0.48 17.38
CA ILE A 52 -11.01 -0.68 17.16
C ILE A 52 -10.61 -2.05 17.69
N VAL A 53 -9.99 -2.86 16.83
CA VAL A 53 -9.37 -4.13 17.22
C VAL A 53 -8.04 -3.86 17.94
N GLN A 54 -7.82 -4.52 19.09
CA GLN A 54 -6.61 -4.31 19.91
C GLN A 54 -5.37 -5.01 19.35
N SER A 55 -5.55 -6.04 18.52
CA SER A 55 -4.47 -6.81 17.91
C SER A 55 -4.82 -7.22 16.48
N ILE A 56 -3.81 -7.22 15.61
CA ILE A 56 -3.91 -7.67 14.23
C ILE A 56 -2.80 -8.66 13.91
N VAL A 57 -3.04 -9.55 12.96
CA VAL A 57 -2.00 -10.45 12.43
C VAL A 57 -1.42 -9.83 11.16
N ILE A 58 -0.12 -9.55 11.17
CA ILE A 58 0.63 -9.10 9.99
C ILE A 58 1.73 -10.12 9.75
N ALA A 59 1.81 -10.68 8.53
CA ALA A 59 2.82 -11.65 8.14
C ALA A 59 2.96 -12.83 9.15
N GLY A 60 1.82 -13.34 9.63
CA GLY A 60 1.77 -14.46 10.58
C GLY A 60 2.14 -14.10 12.03
N GLN A 61 2.46 -12.84 12.33
CA GLN A 61 2.75 -12.39 13.68
C GLN A 61 1.64 -11.49 14.22
N SER A 62 1.12 -11.84 15.40
CA SER A 62 0.19 -10.97 16.13
C SER A 62 0.92 -9.74 16.66
N ARG A 63 0.34 -8.57 16.43
CA ARG A 63 0.86 -7.26 16.84
C ARG A 63 -0.25 -6.46 17.50
N GLN A 64 0.08 -5.84 18.64
CA GLN A 64 -0.84 -4.92 19.31
C GLN A 64 -0.90 -3.60 18.53
N VAL A 65 -2.12 -3.14 18.28
CA VAL A 65 -2.36 -1.83 17.68
C VAL A 65 -2.12 -0.77 18.75
N LYS A 66 -1.22 0.18 18.48
CA LYS A 66 -0.97 1.33 19.37
C LYS A 66 -1.66 2.59 18.85
N LYS A 67 -1.64 2.74 17.53
CA LYS A 67 -2.22 3.88 16.83
C LYS A 67 -3.02 3.39 15.63
N ILE A 68 -4.07 4.14 15.32
CA ILE A 68 -4.85 4.01 14.10
C ILE A 68 -4.68 5.26 13.27
N MET A 69 -4.97 5.18 11.97
CA MET A 69 -4.96 6.31 11.07
C MET A 69 -6.36 6.52 10.51
N ALA A 70 -6.92 7.71 10.75
CA ALA A 70 -8.06 8.19 10.01
C ALA A 70 -7.55 8.91 8.75
N TYR A 71 -8.20 8.67 7.62
CA TYR A 71 -7.78 9.26 6.36
C TYR A 71 -8.97 9.69 5.50
N LYS A 72 -8.70 10.61 4.56
CA LYS A 72 -9.59 10.95 3.44
C LYS A 72 -9.16 10.17 2.19
N GLN A 73 -10.11 9.71 1.39
CA GLN A 73 -9.84 8.94 0.16
C GLN A 73 -8.80 9.59 -0.78
N VAL A 74 -8.74 10.93 -0.83
CA VAL A 74 -7.72 11.67 -1.60
C VAL A 74 -6.29 11.31 -1.18
N TRP A 75 -6.06 11.10 0.12
CA TRP A 75 -4.75 10.70 0.64
C TRP A 75 -4.35 9.31 0.16
N MET A 76 -5.23 8.32 0.34
CA MET A 76 -4.94 6.95 -0.08
C MET A 76 -4.70 6.85 -1.59
N ARG A 77 -5.47 7.60 -2.38
CA ARG A 77 -5.26 7.67 -3.83
C ARG A 77 -3.88 8.19 -4.19
N ALA A 78 -3.52 9.36 -3.65
CA ALA A 78 -2.26 10.02 -4.00
C ALA A 78 -1.02 9.26 -3.51
N TYR A 79 -1.10 8.63 -2.33
CA TYR A 79 0.08 8.05 -1.66
C TYR A 79 0.19 6.52 -1.73
N TYR A 80 -0.89 5.82 -2.07
CA TYR A 80 -0.86 4.36 -2.23
C TYR A 80 -1.32 3.92 -3.62
N TYR A 81 -2.58 4.15 -3.98
CA TYR A 81 -3.15 3.55 -5.19
C TYR A 81 -2.46 4.02 -6.48
N GLU A 82 -2.26 5.32 -6.66
CA GLU A 82 -1.60 5.85 -7.86
C GLU A 82 -0.12 5.43 -7.96
N PRO A 83 0.72 5.55 -6.90
CA PRO A 83 2.08 5.02 -6.92
C PRO A 83 2.14 3.53 -7.26
N MET A 84 1.29 2.70 -6.64
CA MET A 84 1.24 1.27 -6.91
C MET A 84 0.87 0.98 -8.36
N GLN A 85 -0.09 1.71 -8.92
CA GLN A 85 -0.47 1.58 -10.33
C GLN A 85 0.67 1.99 -11.28
N ARG A 86 1.38 3.10 -10.99
CA ARG A 86 2.52 3.54 -11.79
C ARG A 86 3.64 2.50 -11.79
N LEU A 87 3.99 1.96 -10.62
CA LEU A 87 5.01 0.92 -10.48
C LEU A 87 4.60 -0.36 -11.22
N ALA A 88 3.35 -0.81 -11.06
CA ALA A 88 2.84 -1.99 -11.75
C ALA A 88 2.90 -1.83 -13.28
N ASN A 89 2.54 -0.66 -13.81
CA ASN A 89 2.62 -0.38 -15.24
C ASN A 89 4.07 -0.37 -15.73
N ARG A 90 5.00 0.23 -14.97
CA ARG A 90 6.42 0.26 -15.31
C ARG A 90 7.00 -1.16 -15.39
N PHE A 91 6.76 -1.99 -14.37
CA PHE A 91 7.26 -3.36 -14.34
C PHE A 91 6.65 -4.24 -15.44
N ARG A 92 5.39 -4.04 -15.80
CA ARG A 92 4.76 -4.72 -16.95
C ARG A 92 5.45 -4.32 -18.26
N ALA A 93 5.71 -3.03 -18.46
CA ALA A 93 6.38 -2.53 -19.66
C ALA A 93 7.82 -3.05 -19.76
N GLU A 94 8.57 -3.10 -18.65
CA GLU A 94 9.91 -3.71 -18.59
C GLU A 94 9.87 -5.19 -19.01
N LYS A 95 8.94 -5.97 -18.45
CA LYS A 95 8.77 -7.38 -18.79
C LYS A 95 8.48 -7.57 -20.28
N GLN A 96 7.55 -6.80 -20.85
CA GLN A 96 7.22 -6.85 -22.27
C GLN A 96 8.42 -6.52 -23.16
N ARG A 97 9.22 -5.52 -22.79
CA ARG A 97 10.45 -5.17 -23.53
C ARG A 97 11.47 -6.30 -23.50
N GLN A 98 11.68 -6.92 -22.34
CA GLN A 98 12.59 -8.07 -22.21
C GLN A 98 12.12 -9.26 -23.05
N GLU A 99 10.83 -9.58 -23.02
CA GLU A 99 10.24 -10.65 -23.83
C GLU A 99 10.36 -10.37 -25.34
N ALA A 100 10.14 -9.12 -25.77
CA ALA A 100 10.32 -8.72 -27.16
C ALA A 100 11.79 -8.83 -27.61
N LEU A 101 12.74 -8.41 -26.76
CA LEU A 101 14.16 -8.54 -27.05
C LEU A 101 14.57 -10.01 -27.19
N MET A 102 14.16 -10.87 -26.25
CA MET A 102 14.42 -12.32 -26.29
C MET A 102 13.84 -12.99 -27.54
N ARG A 103 12.65 -12.57 -28.00
CA ARG A 103 12.07 -13.07 -29.25
C ARG A 103 12.87 -12.62 -30.47
N SER A 104 13.34 -11.37 -30.48
CA SER A 104 14.13 -10.85 -31.60
C SER A 104 15.50 -11.53 -31.71
N THR A 105 16.19 -11.78 -30.60
CA THR A 105 17.48 -12.50 -30.60
C THR A 105 17.34 -13.97 -30.98
N ALA A 106 16.22 -14.61 -30.64
CA ALA A 106 15.92 -15.98 -31.07
C ALA A 106 15.72 -16.12 -32.59
N CYS A 107 15.17 -15.10 -33.27
CA CYS A 107 14.96 -15.13 -34.73
C CYS A 107 16.21 -14.76 -35.56
N THR A 108 17.28 -14.24 -34.95
CA THR A 108 18.50 -13.82 -35.68
C THR A 108 19.53 -14.95 -35.83
N ILE A 109 19.33 -16.08 -35.15
CA ILE A 109 20.18 -17.28 -35.28
C ILE A 109 19.39 -18.32 -36.09
N SER A 110 19.34 -18.18 -37.41
CA SER A 110 18.80 -19.18 -38.36
C SER A 110 19.47 -19.03 -39.71
#